data_AF-A0A2S6IAB2-F1
#
_entry.id   AF-A0A2S6IAB2-F1
#
_cell.length_a   1.000
_cell.length_b   1.000
_cell.length_c   1.000
_cell.angle_alpha   90.00
_cell.angle_beta   90.00
_cell.angle_gamma   90.00
#
_symmetry.space_group_name_H-M   'P 1'
#
loop_
_entity.id
_entity.type
_entity.pdbx_description
1 polymer ?
#
loop_
_entity_poly.entity_id
_entity_poly.type
_entity_poly.pdbx_seq_one_letter_code
_entity_poly.pdbx_strand_id
1 'polypeptide(L)'
;MATHIIHPRQFLDPDQLDAFLERGWRPTGQSIYTSDYLRTDDDELHGCLQIRLPLSGFDFKKRHRKLLRRNARRFRAQHAKAGIPDQELRAVNRRYMAEHPDKTREDLEYNVINEAGQQVLNTHVLRIFEGERLVAFSYYDLGQRVVYAKAGIYDPLYASASLGLYTMLLEVERALELGFTHYYPGYYSPTFPAFDYKLRLGSMEYRDISTAEWRAHTTDPNTQPEDPLRINRRKLVEARDTLVAAGIRAEFREYPSFTGRFRPVQQGENIMLDAPQLLLIGRPLPLEFYFVLTYDNEVGRYRFDVVRTANLYDMRVQLLSREGVPRFTTPVVVHSRIVESELLPVVVRKVRERLAGTSPA
;
A
#
# COMPACT_ATOMS: atom_id res chain seq x y z
N MET A 1 -3.68 -11.34 -5.63
CA MET A 1 -2.60 -11.48 -4.63
C MET A 1 -2.70 -10.26 -3.76
N ALA A 2 -2.76 -10.42 -2.44
CA ALA A 2 -3.09 -9.31 -1.54
C ALA A 2 -1.92 -8.35 -1.32
N THR A 3 -0.68 -8.84 -1.45
CA THR A 3 0.53 -8.04 -1.24
C THR A 3 1.70 -8.58 -2.06
N HIS A 4 2.42 -7.74 -2.80
CA HIS A 4 3.57 -8.16 -3.60
C HIS A 4 4.52 -6.98 -3.84
N ILE A 5 5.83 -7.21 -3.90
CA ILE A 5 6.84 -6.23 -4.35
C ILE A 5 7.71 -6.78 -5.47
N ILE A 6 8.01 -5.93 -6.45
CA ILE A 6 8.93 -6.17 -7.55
C ILE A 6 10.08 -5.18 -7.40
N HIS A 7 11.30 -5.68 -7.55
CA HIS A 7 12.53 -4.89 -7.57
C HIS A 7 13.11 -4.94 -8.99
N PRO A 8 12.71 -4.04 -9.91
CA PRO A 8 13.20 -4.10 -11.27
C PRO A 8 14.72 -3.86 -11.28
N ARG A 9 15.43 -4.66 -12.09
CA ARG A 9 16.90 -4.64 -12.20
C ARG A 9 17.39 -3.78 -13.37
N GLN A 10 16.47 -3.28 -14.16
CA GLN A 10 16.70 -2.47 -15.34
C GLN A 10 15.73 -1.30 -15.31
N PHE A 11 16.05 -0.26 -16.07
CA PHE A 11 15.17 0.90 -16.22
C PHE A 11 13.77 0.44 -16.65
N LEU A 12 12.76 0.94 -15.97
CA LEU A 12 11.37 0.69 -16.24
C LEU A 12 10.87 1.74 -17.22
N ASP A 13 10.40 1.31 -18.38
CA ASP A 13 9.90 2.25 -19.39
C ASP A 13 8.64 3.00 -18.87
N PRO A 14 8.44 4.26 -19.28
CA PRO A 14 7.35 5.07 -18.74
C PRO A 14 5.94 4.49 -18.95
N ASP A 15 5.71 3.74 -20.03
CA ASP A 15 4.45 3.05 -20.33
C ASP A 15 4.23 1.81 -19.42
N GLN A 16 5.30 1.15 -19.00
CA GLN A 16 5.24 0.09 -18.01
C GLN A 16 4.82 0.64 -16.64
N LEU A 17 5.33 1.82 -16.25
CA LEU A 17 4.87 2.50 -15.02
C LEU A 17 3.36 2.81 -15.10
N ASP A 18 2.88 3.34 -16.23
CA ASP A 18 1.44 3.56 -16.46
C ASP A 18 0.64 2.26 -16.26
N ALA A 19 1.09 1.15 -16.85
CA ALA A 19 0.43 -0.15 -16.76
C ALA A 19 0.43 -0.74 -15.33
N PHE A 20 1.48 -0.48 -14.55
CA PHE A 20 1.51 -0.85 -13.13
C PHE A 20 0.48 -0.04 -12.35
N LEU A 21 0.50 1.29 -12.49
CA LEU A 21 -0.42 2.19 -11.78
C LEU A 21 -1.89 1.88 -12.10
N GLU A 22 -2.21 1.61 -13.36
CA GLU A 22 -3.57 1.25 -13.79
C GLU A 22 -4.09 -0.02 -13.10
N ARG A 23 -3.20 -1.00 -12.86
CA ARG A 23 -3.53 -2.28 -12.21
C ARG A 23 -3.50 -2.20 -10.68
N GLY A 24 -3.29 -1.01 -10.11
CA GLY A 24 -3.15 -0.88 -8.67
C GLY A 24 -1.79 -1.36 -8.16
N TRP A 25 -0.72 -1.10 -8.89
CA TRP A 25 0.65 -1.19 -8.38
C TRP A 25 1.24 0.20 -8.25
N ARG A 26 2.22 0.39 -7.37
CA ARG A 26 2.74 1.71 -7.07
C ARG A 26 4.21 1.70 -6.67
N PRO A 27 4.95 2.77 -7.01
CA PRO A 27 6.32 2.93 -6.54
C PRO A 27 6.45 2.97 -5.01
N THR A 28 7.50 2.31 -4.52
CA THR A 28 8.07 2.45 -3.19
C THR A 28 9.58 2.51 -3.31
N GLY A 29 10.15 3.71 -3.11
CA GLY A 29 11.53 3.95 -3.53
C GLY A 29 11.69 3.64 -5.01
N GLN A 30 12.76 2.93 -5.39
CA GLN A 30 12.96 2.45 -6.77
C GLN A 30 12.38 1.05 -7.04
N SER A 31 11.44 0.59 -6.21
CA SER A 31 10.71 -0.68 -6.36
C SER A 31 9.24 -0.42 -6.64
N ILE A 32 8.49 -1.43 -7.06
CA ILE A 32 7.05 -1.32 -7.35
C ILE A 32 6.32 -2.37 -6.52
N TYR A 33 5.26 -1.98 -5.82
CA TYR A 33 4.52 -2.91 -4.97
C TYR A 33 3.01 -2.73 -5.10
N THR A 34 2.26 -3.74 -4.70
CA THR A 34 0.81 -3.67 -4.49
C THR A 34 0.47 -4.19 -3.10
N SER A 35 -0.54 -3.58 -2.48
CA SER A 35 -1.09 -3.99 -1.19
C SER A 35 -2.47 -3.38 -1.03
N ASP A 36 -3.45 -4.23 -0.71
CA ASP A 36 -4.81 -3.80 -0.34
C ASP A 36 -4.92 -3.46 1.16
N TYR A 37 -3.82 -3.62 1.90
CA TYR A 37 -3.79 -3.49 3.35
C TYR A 37 -2.58 -2.69 3.81
N LEU A 38 -2.74 -2.04 4.95
CA LEU A 38 -1.72 -1.28 5.66
C LEU A 38 -1.66 -1.81 7.10
N ARG A 39 -0.44 -1.93 7.62
CA ARG A 39 -0.18 -2.04 9.05
C ARG A 39 0.47 -0.76 9.52
N THR A 40 -0.11 -0.10 10.51
CA THR A 40 0.45 1.12 11.12
C THR A 40 1.52 0.78 12.15
N ASP A 41 2.31 1.77 12.58
CA ASP A 41 3.34 1.59 13.61
C ASP A 41 2.76 1.19 14.98
N ASP A 42 1.51 1.57 15.20
CA ASP A 42 0.67 1.19 16.33
C ASP A 42 0.14 -0.25 16.26
N ASP A 43 0.61 -1.04 15.29
CA ASP A 43 0.26 -2.43 15.04
C ASP A 43 -1.20 -2.64 14.61
N GLU A 44 -1.85 -1.63 14.03
CA GLU A 44 -3.25 -1.73 13.56
C GLU A 44 -3.34 -2.00 12.05
N LEU A 45 -4.32 -2.82 11.67
CA LEU A 45 -4.57 -3.20 10.28
C LEU A 45 -5.70 -2.37 9.68
N HIS A 46 -5.47 -1.83 8.50
CA HIS A 46 -6.45 -1.07 7.73
C HIS A 46 -6.47 -1.53 6.29
N GLY A 47 -7.63 -1.53 5.64
CA GLY A 47 -7.68 -1.64 4.19
C GLY A 47 -7.25 -0.32 3.54
N CYS A 48 -6.56 -0.41 2.42
CA CYS A 48 -6.18 0.73 1.62
C CYS A 48 -6.55 0.54 0.15
N LEU A 49 -6.95 1.64 -0.46
CA LEU A 49 -7.41 1.72 -1.84
C LEU A 49 -6.54 2.72 -2.57
N GLN A 50 -6.17 2.39 -3.80
CA GLN A 50 -5.48 3.33 -4.65
C GLN A 50 -6.42 4.38 -5.18
N ILE A 51 -5.91 5.61 -5.26
CA ILE A 51 -6.63 6.75 -5.77
C ILE A 51 -5.82 7.43 -6.87
N ARG A 52 -6.54 8.04 -7.81
CA ARG A 52 -5.96 8.88 -8.86
C ARG A 52 -6.83 10.09 -9.11
N LEU A 53 -6.22 11.15 -9.58
CA LEU A 53 -6.88 12.38 -10.01
C LEU A 53 -6.90 12.41 -11.53
N PRO A 54 -8.07 12.29 -12.17
CA PRO A 54 -8.21 12.57 -13.59
C PRO A 54 -7.85 14.03 -13.87
N LEU A 55 -7.00 14.25 -14.87
CA LEU A 55 -6.53 15.58 -15.28
C LEU A 55 -7.27 16.12 -16.52
N SER A 56 -7.97 15.26 -17.26
CA SER A 56 -8.81 15.69 -18.38
C SER A 56 -9.94 16.60 -17.88
N GLY A 57 -9.98 17.84 -18.36
CA GLY A 57 -10.94 18.85 -17.91
C GLY A 57 -10.77 19.28 -16.45
N PHE A 58 -9.61 19.01 -15.83
CA PHE A 58 -9.36 19.38 -14.44
C PHE A 58 -9.10 20.88 -14.30
N ASP A 59 -9.81 21.50 -13.35
CA ASP A 59 -9.60 22.88 -12.95
C ASP A 59 -9.32 22.99 -11.45
N PHE A 60 -8.27 23.75 -11.10
CA PHE A 60 -7.97 24.04 -9.71
C PHE A 60 -9.12 24.76 -9.02
N LYS A 61 -9.59 24.27 -7.87
CA LYS A 61 -10.58 24.97 -7.02
C LYS A 61 -10.08 26.37 -6.61
N LYS A 62 -11.00 27.31 -6.35
CA LYS A 62 -10.68 28.71 -5.92
C LYS A 62 -9.65 28.77 -4.79
N ARG A 63 -9.76 27.87 -3.80
CA ARG A 63 -8.81 27.75 -2.67
C ARG A 63 -7.41 27.31 -3.10
N HIS A 64 -7.29 26.39 -4.08
CA HIS A 64 -6.00 25.95 -4.62
C HIS A 64 -5.33 27.08 -5.38
N ARG A 65 -6.08 27.79 -6.25
CA ARG A 65 -5.58 28.98 -6.95
C ARG A 65 -5.12 30.08 -5.99
N LYS A 66 -5.84 30.28 -4.87
CA LYS A 66 -5.43 31.23 -3.81
C LYS A 66 -4.12 30.81 -3.14
N LEU A 67 -3.97 29.53 -2.81
CA LEU A 67 -2.75 28.97 -2.22
C LEU A 67 -1.56 29.11 -3.17
N LEU A 68 -1.72 28.68 -4.43
CA LEU A 68 -0.70 28.80 -5.48
C LEU A 68 -0.22 30.24 -5.62
N ARG A 69 -1.14 31.20 -5.82
CA ARG A 69 -0.78 32.62 -5.95
C ARG A 69 -0.12 33.22 -4.71
N ARG A 70 -0.59 32.85 -3.51
CA ARG A 70 0.00 33.35 -2.25
C ARG A 70 1.43 32.87 -2.12
N ASN A 71 1.65 31.57 -2.31
CA ASN A 71 2.95 30.94 -2.13
C ASN A 71 3.92 31.34 -3.24
N ALA A 72 3.48 31.50 -4.49
CA ALA A 72 4.31 31.94 -5.62
C ALA A 72 4.90 33.36 -5.44
N ARG A 73 4.31 34.22 -4.59
CA ARG A 73 4.89 35.53 -4.25
C ARG A 73 6.08 35.44 -3.30
N ARG A 74 6.23 34.32 -2.59
CA ARG A 74 7.21 34.12 -1.52
C ARG A 74 8.26 33.08 -1.88
N PHE A 75 7.85 32.03 -2.60
CA PHE A 75 8.70 30.88 -2.86
C PHE A 75 8.97 30.70 -4.35
N ARG A 76 10.21 30.31 -4.67
CA ARG A 76 10.65 29.88 -5.99
C ARG A 76 10.54 28.35 -6.07
N ALA A 77 9.83 27.85 -7.08
CA ALA A 77 9.70 26.42 -7.36
C ALA A 77 10.63 25.99 -8.49
N GLN A 78 11.28 24.83 -8.38
CA GLN A 78 12.18 24.29 -9.40
C GLN A 78 11.97 22.79 -9.57
N HIS A 79 11.56 22.38 -10.76
CA HIS A 79 11.49 20.96 -11.17
C HIS A 79 12.82 20.54 -11.80
N ALA A 80 13.33 19.37 -11.43
CA ALA A 80 14.52 18.79 -12.03
C ALA A 80 14.43 17.25 -12.04
N LYS A 81 15.24 16.58 -12.86
CA LYS A 81 15.46 15.14 -12.71
C LYS A 81 16.12 14.89 -11.35
N ALA A 82 15.70 13.84 -10.64
CA ALA A 82 16.27 13.53 -9.34
C ALA A 82 17.70 13.00 -9.51
N GLY A 83 18.64 13.62 -8.81
CA GLY A 83 20.00 13.11 -8.62
C GLY A 83 20.20 12.65 -7.17
N ILE A 84 21.43 12.26 -6.82
CA ILE A 84 21.80 11.92 -5.44
C ILE A 84 21.42 13.08 -4.51
N PRO A 85 20.75 12.82 -3.36
CA PRO A 85 20.32 13.87 -2.46
C PRO A 85 21.49 14.69 -1.91
N ASP A 86 21.44 16.00 -2.14
CA ASP A 86 22.39 16.98 -1.62
C ASP A 86 22.18 17.27 -0.12
N GLN A 87 23.06 18.10 0.46
CA GLN A 87 23.01 18.44 1.88
C GLN A 87 21.77 19.24 2.26
N GLU A 88 21.21 20.05 1.35
CA GLU A 88 20.02 20.85 1.60
C GLU A 88 18.78 19.97 1.76
N LEU A 89 18.59 19.01 0.85
CA LEU A 89 17.52 18.01 0.93
C LEU A 89 17.59 17.24 2.25
N ARG A 90 18.78 16.77 2.63
CA ARG A 90 18.99 16.06 3.90
C ARG A 90 18.71 16.95 5.11
N ALA A 91 19.09 18.22 5.07
CA ALA A 91 18.84 19.15 6.16
C ALA A 91 17.34 19.40 6.37
N VAL A 92 16.57 19.62 5.30
CA VAL A 92 15.10 19.76 5.38
C VAL A 92 14.47 18.45 5.87
N ASN A 93 14.93 17.30 5.36
CA ASN A 93 14.43 15.99 5.78
C ASN A 93 14.65 15.71 7.26
N ARG A 94 15.83 16.01 7.81
CA ARG A 94 16.09 15.86 9.26
C ARG A 94 15.15 16.70 10.12
N ARG A 95 14.87 17.94 9.71
CA ARG A 95 13.91 18.81 10.42
C ARG A 95 12.50 18.24 10.35
N TYR A 96 12.07 17.75 9.19
CA TYR A 96 10.77 17.11 9.02
C TYR A 96 10.64 15.82 9.84
N MET A 97 11.67 14.95 9.82
CA MET A 97 11.73 13.69 10.58
C MET A 97 11.59 13.90 12.08
N ALA A 98 12.15 14.98 12.62
CA ALA A 98 12.06 15.26 14.05
C ALA A 98 10.59 15.43 14.53
N GLU A 99 9.70 15.91 13.67
CA GLU A 99 8.26 16.05 13.98
C GLU A 99 7.41 14.93 13.37
N HIS A 100 7.90 14.27 12.33
CA HIS A 100 7.17 13.27 11.55
C HIS A 100 8.06 12.05 11.22
N PRO A 101 8.53 11.30 12.24
CA PRO A 101 9.50 10.23 12.06
C PRO A 101 9.01 9.13 11.11
N ASP A 102 7.70 8.88 11.08
CA ASP A 102 7.10 7.77 10.30
C ASP A 102 6.71 8.18 8.86
N LYS A 103 6.87 9.45 8.49
CA LYS A 103 6.45 9.97 7.17
C LYS A 103 7.57 10.09 6.15
N THR A 104 8.80 9.81 6.54
CA THR A 104 9.98 9.84 5.67
C THR A 104 11.06 8.92 6.26
N ARG A 105 12.23 8.91 5.63
CA ARG A 105 13.38 8.07 6.01
C ARG A 105 14.66 8.87 5.92
N GLU A 106 15.68 8.47 6.67
CA GLU A 106 16.98 9.16 6.68
C GLU A 106 17.69 9.05 5.33
N ASP A 107 17.67 7.86 4.72
CA ASP A 107 18.26 7.57 3.42
C ASP A 107 17.32 7.99 2.29
N LEU A 108 17.40 9.27 1.92
CA LEU A 108 16.66 9.83 0.79
C LEU A 108 17.01 9.17 -0.56
N GLU A 109 18.19 8.58 -0.68
CA GLU A 109 18.66 7.80 -1.83
C GLU A 109 17.69 6.72 -2.24
N TYR A 110 16.95 6.15 -1.28
CA TYR A 110 15.90 5.18 -1.52
C TYR A 110 14.90 5.64 -2.59
N ASN A 111 14.63 6.95 -2.66
CA ASN A 111 13.72 7.52 -3.64
C ASN A 111 14.32 7.63 -5.03
N VAL A 112 15.64 7.50 -5.19
CA VAL A 112 16.40 7.87 -6.38
C VAL A 112 17.12 6.67 -7.00
N ILE A 113 17.73 5.81 -6.17
CA ILE A 113 18.49 4.63 -6.60
C ILE A 113 18.01 3.37 -5.86
N ASN A 114 18.06 2.22 -6.55
CA ASN A 114 17.82 0.92 -5.93
C ASN A 114 19.06 0.45 -5.15
N GLU A 115 18.99 -0.74 -4.55
CA GLU A 115 20.10 -1.33 -3.78
C GLU A 115 21.38 -1.55 -4.62
N ALA A 116 21.25 -1.66 -5.94
CA ALA A 116 22.38 -1.77 -6.88
C ALA A 116 22.89 -0.41 -7.38
N GLY A 117 22.40 0.71 -6.84
CA GLY A 117 22.80 2.06 -7.23
C GLY A 117 22.19 2.55 -8.56
N GLN A 118 21.15 1.88 -9.07
CA GLN A 118 20.54 2.20 -10.36
C GLN A 118 19.27 3.03 -10.20
N GLN A 119 19.07 4.01 -11.08
CA GLN A 119 17.79 4.71 -11.22
C GLN A 119 16.87 3.89 -12.13
N VAL A 120 15.90 3.22 -11.52
CA VAL A 120 14.98 2.29 -12.21
C VAL A 120 13.75 3.02 -12.73
N LEU A 121 13.28 4.01 -12.00
CA LEU A 121 12.13 4.85 -12.34
C LEU A 121 12.60 6.21 -12.85
N ASN A 122 11.79 6.85 -13.68
CA ASN A 122 12.02 8.22 -14.11
C ASN A 122 11.63 9.20 -12.99
N THR A 123 12.45 9.24 -11.94
CA THR A 123 12.21 10.06 -10.75
C THR A 123 12.67 11.50 -10.98
N HIS A 124 11.78 12.42 -10.60
CA HIS A 124 12.02 13.86 -10.55
C HIS A 124 11.93 14.38 -9.12
N VAL A 125 12.48 15.57 -8.92
CA VAL A 125 12.41 16.32 -7.67
C VAL A 125 11.90 17.73 -7.93
N LEU A 126 10.93 18.16 -7.14
CA LEU A 126 10.49 19.54 -7.03
C LEU A 126 11.12 20.14 -5.78
N ARG A 127 11.85 21.25 -5.92
CA ARG A 127 12.43 22.02 -4.82
C ARG A 127 11.71 23.35 -4.64
N ILE A 128 11.46 23.74 -3.39
CA ILE A 128 10.83 25.00 -3.01
C ILE A 128 11.83 25.82 -2.18
N PHE A 129 12.15 27.01 -2.66
CA PHE A 129 13.10 27.92 -2.03
C PHE A 129 12.42 29.18 -1.49
N GLU A 130 12.86 29.66 -0.34
CA GLU A 130 12.65 31.04 0.12
C GLU A 130 13.98 31.79 0.02
N GLY A 131 14.08 32.72 -0.93
CA GLY A 131 15.39 33.25 -1.34
C GLY A 131 16.28 32.10 -1.85
N GLU A 132 17.44 31.90 -1.23
CA GLU A 132 18.36 30.80 -1.53
C GLU A 132 18.21 29.60 -0.59
N ARG A 133 17.35 29.67 0.43
CA ARG A 133 17.15 28.57 1.38
C ARG A 133 16.13 27.58 0.84
N LEU A 134 16.51 26.30 0.74
CA LEU A 134 15.55 25.22 0.52
C LEU A 134 14.65 25.02 1.75
N VAL A 135 13.33 25.06 1.54
CA VAL A 135 12.31 24.96 2.61
C VAL A 135 11.35 23.79 2.42
N ALA A 136 11.23 23.25 1.21
CA ALA A 136 10.50 22.01 0.96
C ALA A 136 10.99 21.34 -0.33
N PHE A 137 10.70 20.06 -0.45
CA PHE A 137 10.88 19.32 -1.68
C PHE A 137 9.90 18.15 -1.77
N SER A 138 9.68 17.66 -2.99
CA SER A 138 8.97 16.41 -3.21
C SER A 138 9.64 15.58 -4.29
N TYR A 139 9.50 14.26 -4.19
CA TYR A 139 9.84 13.31 -5.24
C TYR A 139 8.58 12.81 -5.91
N TYR A 140 8.64 12.69 -7.23
CA TYR A 140 7.56 12.12 -8.04
C TYR A 140 8.14 11.36 -9.23
N ASP A 141 7.46 10.31 -9.66
CA ASP A 141 7.86 9.48 -10.80
C ASP A 141 6.99 9.83 -12.01
N LEU A 142 7.61 9.92 -13.19
CA LEU A 142 6.91 10.20 -14.45
C LEU A 142 6.73 8.91 -15.26
N GLY A 143 5.47 8.60 -15.59
CA GLY A 143 5.12 7.61 -16.59
C GLY A 143 5.00 8.24 -17.99
N GLN A 144 4.39 7.53 -18.93
CA GLN A 144 4.16 8.05 -20.28
C GLN A 144 3.02 9.07 -20.29
N ARG A 145 1.96 8.80 -19.52
CA ARG A 145 0.75 9.63 -19.46
C ARG A 145 0.38 10.03 -18.04
N VAL A 146 1.13 9.58 -17.05
CA VAL A 146 0.75 9.75 -15.63
C VAL A 146 1.90 10.26 -14.79
N VAL A 147 1.56 10.85 -13.65
CA VAL A 147 2.50 11.25 -12.61
C VAL A 147 2.18 10.49 -11.33
N TYR A 148 3.18 9.94 -10.65
CA TYR A 148 3.03 9.34 -9.33
C TYR A 148 3.74 10.16 -8.26
N ALA A 149 3.00 10.62 -7.24
CA ALA A 149 3.56 11.34 -6.11
C ALA A 149 4.17 10.36 -5.11
N LYS A 150 5.45 10.55 -4.78
CA LYS A 150 6.22 9.59 -3.98
C LYS A 150 6.41 10.04 -2.54
N ALA A 151 6.94 11.24 -2.36
CA ALA A 151 7.24 11.80 -1.05
C ALA A 151 7.18 13.32 -1.08
N GLY A 152 6.63 13.94 -0.04
CA GLY A 152 6.61 15.39 0.14
C GLY A 152 7.14 15.75 1.52
N ILE A 153 8.21 16.54 1.56
CA ILE A 153 8.96 16.87 2.77
C ILE A 153 9.09 18.40 2.84
N TYR A 154 8.88 18.97 4.03
CA TYR A 154 9.01 20.41 4.23
C TYR A 154 9.61 20.75 5.59
N ASP A 155 10.16 21.94 5.71
CA ASP A 155 10.64 22.48 6.97
C ASP A 155 9.44 22.87 7.86
N PRO A 156 9.22 22.23 9.03
CA PRO A 156 8.02 22.46 9.84
C PRO A 156 7.78 23.91 10.27
N LEU A 157 8.83 24.74 10.30
CA LEU A 157 8.70 26.20 10.52
C LEU A 157 7.81 26.89 9.48
N TYR A 158 7.58 26.25 8.34
CA TYR A 158 6.76 26.72 7.23
C TYR A 158 5.39 26.02 7.16
N ALA A 159 4.95 25.33 8.20
CA ALA A 159 3.66 24.62 8.22
C ALA A 159 2.46 25.52 7.83
N SER A 160 2.49 26.80 8.22
CA SER A 160 1.45 27.80 7.88
C SER A 160 1.33 28.10 6.37
N ALA A 161 2.39 27.84 5.60
CA ALA A 161 2.39 27.96 4.15
C ALA A 161 1.80 26.72 3.44
N SER A 162 1.49 25.65 4.17
CA SER A 162 0.93 24.39 3.64
C SER A 162 1.80 23.78 2.53
N LEU A 163 3.13 23.77 2.74
CA LEU A 163 4.09 23.37 1.71
C LEU A 163 3.88 21.94 1.19
N GLY A 164 3.42 21.00 2.03
CA GLY A 164 3.09 19.65 1.58
C GLY A 164 1.94 19.59 0.55
N LEU A 165 0.87 20.38 0.73
CA LEU A 165 -0.19 20.48 -0.29
C LEU A 165 0.28 21.31 -1.49
N TYR A 166 1.09 22.35 -1.25
CA TYR A 166 1.60 23.21 -2.30
C TYR A 166 2.46 22.46 -3.32
N THR A 167 3.36 21.56 -2.88
CA THR A 167 4.15 20.73 -3.80
C THR A 167 3.27 19.81 -4.65
N MET A 168 2.26 19.18 -4.06
CA MET A 168 1.30 18.36 -4.83
C MET A 168 0.54 19.19 -5.88
N LEU A 169 0.15 20.42 -5.55
CA LEU A 169 -0.53 21.30 -6.52
C LEU A 169 0.39 21.72 -7.66
N LEU A 170 1.67 22.00 -7.39
CA LEU A 170 2.66 22.31 -8.41
C LEU A 170 2.98 21.10 -9.29
N GLU A 171 3.00 19.88 -8.73
CA GLU A 171 3.11 18.66 -9.52
C GLU A 171 1.91 18.47 -10.45
N VAL A 172 0.68 18.74 -9.98
CA VAL A 172 -0.53 18.70 -10.81
C VAL A 172 -0.49 19.79 -11.89
N GLU A 173 -0.06 21.02 -11.56
CA GLU A 173 0.11 22.11 -12.54
C GLU A 173 1.09 21.69 -13.63
N ARG A 174 2.25 21.15 -13.24
CA ARG A 174 3.24 20.62 -14.17
C ARG A 174 2.69 19.47 -15.01
N ALA A 175 1.85 18.62 -14.43
CA ALA A 175 1.26 17.50 -15.14
C ALA A 175 0.29 17.97 -16.23
N LEU A 176 -0.51 19.00 -15.95
CA LEU A 176 -1.40 19.64 -16.91
C LEU A 176 -0.62 20.29 -18.06
N GLU A 177 0.46 21.03 -17.73
CA GLU A 177 1.34 21.65 -18.74
C GLU A 177 1.94 20.63 -19.72
N LEU A 178 2.27 19.44 -19.22
CA LEU A 178 2.86 18.36 -19.99
C LEU A 178 1.82 17.45 -20.69
N GLY A 179 0.53 17.71 -20.51
CA GLY A 179 -0.55 16.92 -21.13
C GLY A 179 -0.73 15.52 -20.52
N PHE A 180 -0.30 15.30 -19.27
CA PHE A 180 -0.59 14.06 -18.56
C PHE A 180 -2.09 13.92 -18.25
N THR A 181 -2.57 12.69 -18.21
CA THR A 181 -3.99 12.38 -18.06
C THR A 181 -4.41 12.06 -16.63
N HIS A 182 -3.47 11.59 -15.80
CA HIS A 182 -3.74 11.22 -14.41
C HIS A 182 -2.60 11.59 -13.48
N TYR A 183 -2.94 11.98 -12.27
CA TYR A 183 -2.01 12.16 -11.15
C TYR A 183 -2.36 11.18 -10.03
N TYR A 184 -1.41 10.34 -9.64
CA TYR A 184 -1.57 9.29 -8.62
C TYR A 184 -0.93 9.75 -7.30
N PRO A 185 -1.71 10.20 -6.29
CA PRO A 185 -1.18 10.57 -4.98
C PRO A 185 -0.93 9.37 -4.05
N GLY A 186 -0.98 8.15 -4.57
CA GLY A 186 -0.86 6.90 -3.82
C GLY A 186 -2.23 6.38 -3.33
N TYR A 187 -2.31 6.02 -2.06
CA TYR A 187 -3.49 5.35 -1.49
C TYR A 187 -4.22 6.23 -0.46
N TYR A 188 -5.47 5.82 -0.22
CA TYR A 188 -6.43 6.28 0.77
C TYR A 188 -6.92 5.07 1.59
N SER A 189 -7.45 5.29 2.78
CA SER A 189 -8.07 4.25 3.60
C SER A 189 -9.41 4.74 4.14
N PRO A 190 -10.52 4.00 3.93
CA PRO A 190 -11.82 4.36 4.50
C PRO A 190 -11.84 4.45 6.03
N THR A 191 -10.93 3.76 6.71
CA THR A 191 -10.89 3.65 8.17
C THR A 191 -9.65 4.31 8.79
N PHE A 192 -8.79 4.95 7.98
CA PHE A 192 -7.58 5.62 8.47
C PHE A 192 -7.38 7.00 7.81
N PRO A 193 -7.72 8.10 8.51
CA PRO A 193 -7.84 9.44 7.92
C PRO A 193 -6.51 10.12 7.60
N ALA A 194 -5.37 9.50 7.91
CA ALA A 194 -4.05 10.09 7.70
C ALA A 194 -3.77 10.44 6.22
N PHE A 195 -4.49 9.83 5.28
CA PHE A 195 -4.34 10.06 3.84
C PHE A 195 -5.41 10.96 3.22
N ASP A 196 -6.40 11.42 4.00
CA ASP A 196 -7.54 12.20 3.50
C ASP A 196 -7.13 13.54 2.88
N TYR A 197 -5.96 14.06 3.25
CA TYR A 197 -5.43 15.27 2.66
C TYR A 197 -5.24 15.16 1.14
N LYS A 198 -5.03 13.96 0.60
CA LYS A 198 -4.88 13.71 -0.85
C LYS A 198 -6.20 13.96 -1.59
N LEU A 199 -7.33 13.58 -0.99
CA LEU A 199 -8.67 13.83 -1.54
C LEU A 199 -8.99 15.33 -1.68
N ARG A 200 -8.19 16.21 -1.04
CA ARG A 200 -8.41 17.66 -1.12
C ARG A 200 -8.06 18.24 -2.49
N LEU A 201 -7.22 17.56 -3.29
CA LEU A 201 -6.76 18.03 -4.61
C LEU A 201 -7.89 18.20 -5.63
N GLY A 202 -8.87 17.30 -5.63
CA GLY A 202 -9.89 17.28 -6.68
C GLY A 202 -10.89 16.13 -6.53
N SER A 203 -11.70 15.94 -7.57
CA SER A 203 -12.58 14.77 -7.68
C SER A 203 -11.72 13.56 -8.04
N MET A 204 -11.51 12.67 -7.07
CA MET A 204 -10.67 11.49 -7.25
C MET A 204 -11.46 10.34 -7.87
N GLU A 205 -10.73 9.40 -8.44
CA GLU A 205 -11.17 8.03 -8.66
C GLU A 205 -10.45 7.12 -7.67
N TYR A 206 -11.07 5.99 -7.33
CA TYR A 206 -10.45 4.91 -6.57
C TYR A 206 -10.55 3.61 -7.37
N ARG A 207 -9.60 2.69 -7.16
CA ARG A 207 -9.67 1.35 -7.75
C ARG A 207 -10.52 0.44 -6.86
N ASP A 208 -11.66 0.00 -7.35
CA ASP A 208 -12.51 -0.98 -6.70
C ASP A 208 -11.84 -2.36 -6.76
N ILE A 209 -11.56 -2.97 -5.61
CA ILE A 209 -10.81 -4.23 -5.57
C ILE A 209 -11.63 -5.37 -6.17
N SER A 210 -12.95 -5.37 -5.97
CA SER A 210 -13.80 -6.48 -6.38
C SER A 210 -13.99 -6.55 -7.90
N THR A 211 -13.99 -5.40 -8.58
CA THR A 211 -14.15 -5.33 -10.04
C THR A 211 -12.88 -4.99 -10.79
N ALA A 212 -11.82 -4.60 -10.07
CA ALA A 212 -10.58 -4.06 -10.64
C ALA A 212 -10.76 -2.77 -11.47
N GLU A 213 -11.91 -2.11 -11.37
CA GLU A 213 -12.26 -0.91 -12.12
C GLU A 213 -11.94 0.37 -11.35
N TRP A 214 -11.65 1.45 -12.07
CA TRP A 214 -11.57 2.78 -11.51
C TRP A 214 -12.96 3.43 -11.45
N ARG A 215 -13.37 3.87 -10.26
CA ARG A 215 -14.68 4.47 -9.98
C ARG A 215 -14.52 5.83 -9.33
N ALA A 216 -15.47 6.72 -9.57
CA ALA A 216 -15.48 8.03 -8.92
C ALA A 216 -15.51 7.88 -7.39
N HIS A 217 -14.57 8.52 -6.70
CA HIS A 217 -14.57 8.59 -5.24
C HIS A 217 -15.65 9.58 -4.78
N THR A 218 -16.44 9.16 -3.81
CA THR A 218 -17.55 9.93 -3.24
C THR A 218 -17.41 10.01 -1.73
N THR A 219 -18.02 11.04 -1.15
CA THR A 219 -18.13 11.22 0.30
C THR A 219 -19.50 10.82 0.83
N ASP A 220 -20.45 10.46 -0.06
CA ASP A 220 -21.76 9.95 0.34
C ASP A 220 -21.60 8.56 0.99
N PRO A 221 -22.03 8.39 2.26
CA PRO A 221 -21.92 7.13 2.99
C PRO A 221 -22.49 5.90 2.27
N ASN A 222 -23.47 6.08 1.38
CA ASN A 222 -24.11 4.96 0.67
C ASN A 222 -23.30 4.48 -0.54
N THR A 223 -22.41 5.31 -1.06
CA THR A 223 -21.64 5.05 -2.29
C THR A 223 -20.13 5.08 -2.03
N GLN A 224 -19.72 5.23 -0.78
CA GLN A 224 -18.31 5.24 -0.38
C GLN A 224 -17.62 3.89 -0.70
N PRO A 225 -16.31 3.92 -1.02
CA PRO A 225 -15.54 2.71 -1.24
C PRO A 225 -15.60 1.78 -0.02
N GLU A 226 -15.91 0.51 -0.23
CA GLU A 226 -15.90 -0.48 0.86
C GLU A 226 -14.46 -0.77 1.33
N ASP A 227 -14.25 -0.80 2.65
CA ASP A 227 -12.95 -1.14 3.24
C ASP A 227 -12.51 -2.57 2.84
N PRO A 228 -11.36 -2.73 2.16
CA PRO A 228 -10.81 -4.03 1.79
C PRO A 228 -10.73 -5.04 2.95
N LEU A 229 -10.35 -4.59 4.14
CA LEU A 229 -10.23 -5.43 5.32
C LEU A 229 -11.60 -5.94 5.80
N ARG A 230 -12.65 -5.13 5.61
CA ARG A 230 -14.03 -5.50 5.93
C ARG A 230 -14.60 -6.50 4.92
N ILE A 231 -14.31 -6.33 3.63
CA ILE A 231 -14.65 -7.32 2.58
C ILE A 231 -14.05 -8.67 2.94
N ASN A 232 -12.76 -8.68 3.27
CA ASN A 232 -12.02 -9.89 3.61
C ASN A 232 -12.60 -10.57 4.85
N ARG A 233 -12.83 -9.79 5.92
CA ARG A 233 -13.41 -10.27 7.18
C ARG A 233 -14.78 -10.91 6.96
N ARG A 234 -15.66 -10.29 6.17
CA ARG A 234 -17.00 -10.84 5.86
C ARG A 234 -16.90 -12.22 5.22
N LYS A 235 -15.99 -12.39 4.24
CA LYS A 235 -15.78 -13.66 3.54
C LYS A 235 -15.20 -14.74 4.45
N LEU A 236 -14.25 -14.39 5.31
CA LEU A 236 -13.69 -15.34 6.27
C LEU A 236 -14.69 -15.72 7.37
N VAL A 237 -15.56 -14.81 7.81
CA VAL A 237 -16.66 -15.12 8.75
C VAL A 237 -17.68 -16.07 8.12
N GLU A 238 -18.11 -15.82 6.88
CA GLU A 238 -18.97 -16.72 6.11
C GLU A 238 -18.36 -18.13 6.01
N ALA A 239 -17.07 -18.22 5.68
CA ALA A 239 -16.34 -19.48 5.62
C ALA A 239 -16.24 -20.19 6.97
N ARG A 240 -15.92 -19.44 8.04
CA ARG A 240 -15.85 -19.96 9.40
C ARG A 240 -17.18 -20.57 9.82
N ASP A 241 -18.27 -19.85 9.65
CA ASP A 241 -19.60 -20.30 10.10
C ASP A 241 -20.04 -21.56 9.35
N THR A 242 -19.73 -21.63 8.06
CA THR A 242 -19.98 -22.83 7.23
C THR A 242 -19.13 -24.03 7.69
N LEU A 243 -17.85 -23.82 8.01
CA LEU A 243 -16.96 -24.87 8.52
C LEU A 243 -17.40 -25.36 9.91
N VAL A 244 -17.78 -24.45 10.80
CA VAL A 244 -18.27 -24.79 12.15
C VAL A 244 -19.58 -25.56 12.08
N ALA A 245 -20.53 -25.16 11.23
CA ALA A 245 -21.75 -25.92 10.97
C ALA A 245 -21.47 -27.32 10.41
N ALA A 246 -20.36 -27.49 9.68
CA ALA A 246 -19.87 -28.75 9.17
C ALA A 246 -19.07 -29.59 10.19
N GLY A 247 -19.00 -29.16 11.46
CA GLY A 247 -18.29 -29.84 12.55
C GLY A 247 -16.77 -29.61 12.57
N ILE A 248 -16.27 -28.63 11.81
CA ILE A 248 -14.84 -28.35 11.66
C ILE A 248 -14.46 -27.15 12.51
N ARG A 249 -13.45 -27.31 13.37
CA ARG A 249 -12.86 -26.19 14.13
C ARG A 249 -12.21 -25.20 13.17
N ALA A 250 -12.69 -23.96 13.15
CA ALA A 250 -12.13 -22.87 12.37
C ALA A 250 -12.08 -21.60 13.23
N GLU A 251 -10.90 -21.02 13.39
CA GLU A 251 -10.69 -19.87 14.27
C GLU A 251 -10.13 -18.69 13.50
N PHE A 252 -10.83 -17.56 13.56
CA PHE A 252 -10.38 -16.33 12.93
C PHE A 252 -9.14 -15.78 13.62
N ARG A 253 -8.19 -15.28 12.83
CA ARG A 253 -7.00 -14.56 13.27
C ARG A 253 -6.69 -13.39 12.34
N GLU A 254 -6.22 -12.29 12.94
CA GLU A 254 -5.42 -11.31 12.20
C GLU A 254 -4.00 -11.84 12.02
N TYR A 255 -3.36 -11.53 10.91
CA TYR A 255 -2.00 -11.94 10.58
C TYR A 255 -1.15 -10.72 10.22
N PRO A 256 -0.54 -10.05 11.21
CA PRO A 256 0.23 -8.82 10.99
C PRO A 256 1.50 -8.99 10.13
N SER A 257 1.99 -10.22 9.97
CA SER A 257 3.20 -10.53 9.19
C SER A 257 2.95 -10.67 7.68
N PHE A 258 1.77 -10.32 7.17
CA PHE A 258 1.47 -10.31 5.72
C PHE A 258 2.43 -9.40 4.92
N THR A 259 2.96 -8.34 5.55
CA THR A 259 3.98 -7.46 4.98
C THR A 259 5.35 -8.12 4.83
N GLY A 260 5.54 -9.32 5.40
CA GLY A 260 6.76 -10.11 5.23
C GLY A 260 7.09 -10.36 3.76
N ARG A 261 6.08 -10.34 2.87
CA ARG A 261 6.22 -10.44 1.41
C ARG A 261 6.97 -9.28 0.75
N PHE A 262 7.19 -8.18 1.46
CA PHE A 262 8.02 -7.08 0.99
C PHE A 262 9.53 -7.31 1.15
N ARG A 263 9.95 -8.42 1.77
CA ARG A 263 11.38 -8.70 1.92
C ARG A 263 11.97 -9.22 0.61
N PRO A 264 13.13 -8.67 0.15
CA PRO A 264 13.71 -8.96 -1.16
C PRO A 264 14.24 -10.40 -1.33
N VAL A 265 14.36 -11.18 -0.25
CA VAL A 265 15.01 -12.51 -0.24
C VAL A 265 14.04 -13.67 -0.52
N GLN A 266 12.92 -13.41 -1.20
CA GLN A 266 11.95 -14.47 -1.52
C GLN A 266 12.21 -15.02 -2.92
N GLN A 267 13.14 -15.98 -3.01
CA GLN A 267 13.33 -16.80 -4.22
C GLN A 267 12.98 -18.26 -3.92
N GLY A 268 12.26 -18.91 -4.84
CA GLY A 268 11.93 -20.34 -4.74
C GLY A 268 10.71 -20.66 -3.86
N GLU A 269 10.78 -21.75 -3.10
CA GLU A 269 9.66 -22.41 -2.40
C GLU A 269 9.19 -21.72 -1.09
N ASN A 270 9.77 -20.57 -0.73
CA ASN A 270 9.55 -19.92 0.57
C ASN A 270 8.77 -18.59 0.44
N ILE A 271 7.59 -18.64 -0.18
CA ILE A 271 6.72 -17.48 -0.34
C ILE A 271 5.99 -17.20 0.97
N MET A 272 6.15 -16.00 1.52
CA MET A 272 5.42 -15.60 2.73
C MET A 272 3.91 -15.52 2.46
N LEU A 273 3.12 -15.94 3.45
CA LEU A 273 1.67 -15.75 3.41
C LEU A 273 1.35 -14.24 3.32
N ASP A 274 0.47 -13.86 2.39
CA ASP A 274 0.16 -12.45 2.06
C ASP A 274 -1.24 -12.01 2.48
N ALA A 275 -1.92 -12.80 3.31
CA ALA A 275 -3.28 -12.50 3.76
C ALA A 275 -3.26 -11.81 5.13
N PRO A 276 -3.84 -10.61 5.31
CA PRO A 276 -3.85 -9.90 6.59
C PRO A 276 -4.77 -10.55 7.64
N GLN A 277 -5.64 -11.45 7.20
CA GLN A 277 -6.62 -12.17 8.00
C GLN A 277 -6.70 -13.60 7.49
N LEU A 278 -6.90 -14.55 8.40
CA LEU A 278 -6.98 -15.97 8.07
C LEU A 278 -7.87 -16.72 9.06
N LEU A 279 -8.26 -17.94 8.68
CA LEU A 279 -8.77 -18.93 9.62
C LEU A 279 -7.70 -19.99 9.88
N LEU A 280 -7.41 -20.25 11.16
CA LEU A 280 -6.70 -21.45 11.59
C LEU A 280 -7.69 -22.61 11.60
N ILE A 281 -7.39 -23.66 10.85
CA ILE A 281 -8.28 -24.82 10.69
C ILE A 281 -7.75 -25.99 11.52
N GLY A 282 -8.61 -26.58 12.35
CA GLY A 282 -8.26 -27.73 13.18
C GLY A 282 -7.27 -27.39 14.29
N ARG A 283 -6.35 -28.32 14.55
CA ARG A 283 -5.23 -28.15 15.49
C ARG A 283 -3.93 -27.93 14.70
N PRO A 284 -2.90 -27.29 15.29
CA PRO A 284 -1.57 -27.29 14.71
C PRO A 284 -1.11 -28.71 14.36
N LEU A 285 -0.41 -28.83 13.24
CA LEU A 285 0.20 -30.08 12.77
C LEU A 285 1.58 -30.26 13.43
N PRO A 286 2.15 -31.47 13.42
CA PRO A 286 3.53 -31.69 13.85
C PRO A 286 4.51 -30.75 13.14
N LEU A 287 5.64 -30.46 13.81
CA LEU A 287 6.74 -29.66 13.25
C LEU A 287 6.34 -28.21 12.86
N GLU A 288 5.39 -27.62 13.58
CA GLU A 288 4.94 -26.24 13.38
C GLU A 288 4.35 -25.96 11.98
N PHE A 289 3.60 -26.93 11.47
CA PHE A 289 2.76 -26.75 10.30
C PHE A 289 1.33 -26.38 10.71
N TYR A 290 0.62 -25.65 9.85
CA TYR A 290 -0.75 -25.21 10.11
C TYR A 290 -1.58 -25.33 8.84
N PHE A 291 -2.85 -25.68 9.01
CA PHE A 291 -3.84 -25.51 7.96
C PHE A 291 -4.46 -24.11 8.08
N VAL A 292 -4.33 -23.31 7.03
CA VAL A 292 -4.91 -21.96 6.98
C VAL A 292 -5.88 -21.83 5.83
N LEU A 293 -6.99 -21.13 6.08
CA LEU A 293 -7.88 -20.67 5.03
C LEU A 293 -7.77 -19.15 4.91
N THR A 294 -7.52 -18.66 3.70
CA THR A 294 -7.46 -17.24 3.38
C THR A 294 -8.42 -16.90 2.25
N TYR A 295 -8.65 -15.60 2.01
CA TYR A 295 -9.47 -15.11 0.92
C TYR A 295 -8.74 -13.99 0.16
N ASP A 296 -8.77 -14.04 -1.16
CA ASP A 296 -8.22 -13.01 -2.05
C ASP A 296 -9.37 -12.14 -2.57
N ASN A 297 -9.38 -10.87 -2.18
CA ASN A 297 -10.47 -9.95 -2.52
C ASN A 297 -10.54 -9.65 -4.02
N GLU A 298 -9.39 -9.57 -4.69
CA GLU A 298 -9.30 -9.20 -6.10
C GLU A 298 -9.70 -10.36 -7.01
N VAL A 299 -9.26 -11.58 -6.67
CA VAL A 299 -9.59 -12.78 -7.46
C VAL A 299 -10.94 -13.38 -7.06
N GLY A 300 -11.46 -13.04 -5.88
CA GLY A 300 -12.72 -13.56 -5.37
C GLY A 300 -12.66 -15.03 -4.96
N ARG A 301 -11.51 -15.52 -4.48
CA ARG A 301 -11.27 -16.94 -4.21
C ARG A 301 -10.76 -17.19 -2.80
N TYR A 302 -11.25 -18.29 -2.23
CA TYR A 302 -10.69 -18.88 -1.02
C TYR A 302 -9.46 -19.73 -1.37
N ARG A 303 -8.46 -19.71 -0.50
CA ARG A 303 -7.26 -20.56 -0.60
C ARG A 303 -7.08 -21.33 0.68
N PHE A 304 -7.06 -22.65 0.56
CA PHE A 304 -6.75 -23.55 1.65
C PHE A 304 -5.33 -24.08 1.46
N ASP A 305 -4.44 -23.65 2.33
CA ASP A 305 -3.01 -23.88 2.23
C ASP A 305 -2.49 -24.60 3.48
N VAL A 306 -1.44 -25.39 3.29
CA VAL A 306 -0.54 -25.79 4.37
C VAL A 306 0.54 -24.71 4.47
N VAL A 307 0.71 -24.15 5.65
CA VAL A 307 1.78 -23.21 5.96
C VAL A 307 2.71 -23.77 7.03
N ARG A 308 3.94 -23.28 7.06
CA ARG A 308 4.92 -23.63 8.08
C ARG A 308 5.57 -22.38 8.64
N THR A 309 6.01 -22.42 9.89
CA THR A 309 6.79 -21.34 10.50
C THR A 309 7.95 -20.92 9.58
N ALA A 310 8.08 -19.61 9.40
CA ALA A 310 9.24 -18.99 8.80
C ALA A 310 10.32 -18.77 9.87
N ASN A 311 11.59 -18.81 9.48
CA ASN A 311 12.70 -18.44 10.38
C ASN A 311 12.80 -16.91 10.52
N LEU A 312 11.69 -16.27 10.87
CA LEU A 312 11.53 -14.83 11.02
C LEU A 312 10.76 -14.57 12.32
N TYR A 313 11.11 -13.47 12.98
CA TYR A 313 10.44 -13.02 14.20
C TYR A 313 10.03 -11.57 14.03
N ASP A 314 8.80 -11.25 14.40
CA ASP A 314 8.30 -9.88 14.43
C ASP A 314 8.11 -9.42 15.88
N MET A 315 9.08 -8.66 16.38
CA MET A 315 9.13 -8.23 17.78
C MET A 315 8.06 -7.17 18.13
N ARG A 316 7.37 -6.62 17.14
CA ARG A 316 6.37 -5.56 17.34
C ARG A 316 4.93 -6.09 17.39
N VAL A 317 4.72 -7.38 17.14
CA VAL A 317 3.37 -7.96 17.06
C VAL A 317 2.83 -8.24 18.45
N GLN A 318 1.68 -7.64 18.75
CA GLN A 318 0.88 -7.95 19.92
C GLN A 318 0.03 -9.21 19.71
N LEU A 319 -0.30 -9.93 20.79
CA LEU A 319 -1.13 -11.14 20.74
C LEU A 319 -2.59 -10.84 20.36
N LEU A 320 -3.07 -9.65 20.68
CA LEU A 320 -4.42 -9.16 20.36
C LEU A 320 -4.29 -7.83 19.61
N SER A 321 -5.24 -7.53 18.73
CA SER A 321 -5.42 -6.16 18.21
C SER A 321 -5.96 -5.22 19.28
N ARG A 322 -6.00 -3.91 19.00
CA ARG A 322 -6.67 -2.94 19.88
C ARG A 322 -8.15 -3.26 20.12
N GLU A 323 -8.80 -3.91 19.15
CA GLU A 323 -10.19 -4.37 19.26
C GLU A 323 -10.33 -5.75 19.96
N GLY A 324 -9.23 -6.30 20.48
CA GLY A 324 -9.23 -7.60 21.17
C GLY A 324 -9.26 -8.81 20.22
N VAL A 325 -9.00 -8.62 18.93
CA VAL A 325 -9.01 -9.71 17.95
C VAL A 325 -7.74 -10.55 18.09
N PRO A 326 -7.84 -11.88 18.27
CA PRO A 326 -6.66 -12.74 18.37
C PRO A 326 -5.79 -12.71 17.11
N ARG A 327 -4.46 -12.66 17.31
CA ARG A 327 -3.48 -12.63 16.22
C ARG A 327 -2.76 -13.96 16.06
N PHE A 328 -2.48 -14.31 14.81
CA PHE A 328 -1.49 -15.32 14.47
C PHE A 328 -0.14 -14.61 14.32
N THR A 329 0.67 -14.67 15.38
CA THR A 329 1.88 -13.86 15.51
C THR A 329 3.11 -14.50 14.89
N THR A 330 3.03 -15.79 14.55
CA THR A 330 4.12 -16.55 13.95
C THR A 330 4.18 -16.26 12.46
N PRO A 331 5.26 -15.65 11.93
CA PRO A 331 5.41 -15.48 10.50
C PRO A 331 5.49 -16.85 9.81
N VAL A 332 4.78 -17.02 8.70
CA VAL A 332 4.69 -18.30 7.98
C VAL A 332 4.92 -18.16 6.48
N VAL A 333 5.45 -19.22 5.89
CA VAL A 333 5.52 -19.40 4.43
C VAL A 333 4.48 -20.42 3.97
N VAL A 334 3.97 -20.22 2.76
CA VAL A 334 3.08 -21.16 2.07
C VAL A 334 3.91 -22.37 1.66
N HIS A 335 3.63 -23.52 2.27
CA HIS A 335 4.32 -24.78 1.95
C HIS A 335 3.68 -25.50 0.78
N SER A 336 2.35 -25.63 0.77
CA SER A 336 1.61 -26.19 -0.36
C SER A 336 0.17 -25.71 -0.37
N ARG A 337 -0.40 -25.60 -1.57
CA ARG A 337 -1.82 -25.28 -1.76
C ARG A 337 -2.63 -26.55 -1.94
N ILE A 338 -3.66 -26.73 -1.13
CA ILE A 338 -4.57 -27.89 -1.20
C ILE A 338 -5.70 -27.60 -2.19
N VAL A 339 -6.32 -26.42 -2.11
CA VAL A 339 -7.36 -25.99 -3.03
C VAL A 339 -7.45 -24.47 -3.10
N GLU A 340 -7.80 -23.97 -4.28
CA GLU A 340 -8.23 -22.59 -4.50
C GLU A 340 -9.54 -22.59 -5.29
N SER A 341 -10.56 -21.93 -4.76
CA SER A 341 -11.90 -21.93 -5.36
C SER A 341 -12.71 -20.72 -4.91
N GLU A 342 -13.55 -20.22 -5.80
CA GLU A 342 -14.62 -19.26 -5.46
C GLU A 342 -15.80 -19.94 -4.71
N LEU A 343 -15.93 -21.27 -4.86
CA LEU A 343 -17.03 -22.04 -4.28
C LEU A 343 -16.66 -22.57 -2.90
N LEU A 344 -17.20 -21.93 -1.86
CA LEU A 344 -17.00 -22.36 -0.47
C LEU A 344 -17.35 -23.84 -0.21
N PRO A 345 -18.40 -24.44 -0.78
CA PRO A 345 -18.67 -25.89 -0.61
C PRO A 345 -17.52 -26.80 -1.08
N VAL A 346 -16.83 -26.42 -2.16
CA VAL A 346 -15.67 -27.18 -2.67
C VAL A 346 -14.52 -27.13 -1.66
N VAL A 347 -14.29 -25.95 -1.07
CA VAL A 347 -13.28 -25.72 -0.04
C VAL A 347 -13.60 -26.54 1.21
N VAL A 348 -14.82 -26.47 1.73
CA VAL A 348 -15.26 -27.20 2.93
C VAL A 348 -15.08 -28.71 2.76
N ARG A 349 -15.44 -29.25 1.58
CA ARG A 349 -15.22 -30.67 1.26
C ARG A 349 -13.74 -31.02 1.32
N LYS A 350 -12.86 -30.22 0.70
CA LYS A 350 -11.41 -30.45 0.70
C LYS A 350 -10.79 -30.34 2.10
N VAL A 351 -11.27 -29.40 2.92
CA VAL A 351 -10.86 -29.30 4.33
C VAL A 351 -11.21 -30.58 5.09
N ARG A 352 -12.44 -31.09 4.93
CA ARG A 352 -12.89 -32.33 5.57
C ARG A 352 -12.05 -33.54 5.14
N GLU A 353 -11.82 -33.70 3.84
CA GLU A 353 -10.96 -34.77 3.29
C GLU A 353 -9.57 -34.73 3.91
N ARG A 354 -8.97 -33.54 4.02
CA ARG A 354 -7.61 -33.39 4.55
C ARG A 354 -7.53 -33.71 6.05
N LEU A 355 -8.49 -33.22 6.84
CA LEU A 355 -8.56 -33.47 8.28
C LEU A 355 -8.82 -34.96 8.61
N ALA A 356 -9.66 -35.64 7.81
CA ALA A 356 -9.87 -37.07 7.97
C ALA A 356 -8.57 -37.88 7.76
N GLY A 357 -7.76 -37.49 6.77
CA GLY A 357 -6.45 -38.10 6.51
C GLY A 357 -5.31 -37.71 7.47
N THR A 358 -5.56 -36.84 8.46
CA THR A 358 -4.57 -36.44 9.49
C THR A 358 -4.88 -36.97 10.89
N SER A 359 -5.90 -37.82 11.06
CA SER A 359 -6.13 -38.48 12.34
C SER A 359 -4.99 -39.46 12.65
N PRO A 360 -4.42 -39.45 13.87
CA PRO A 360 -3.43 -40.44 14.26
C PRO A 360 -4.09 -41.83 14.27
N ALA A 361 -3.43 -42.80 13.63
CA ALA A 361 -3.72 -44.22 13.83
C ALA A 361 -3.35 -44.65 15.25
#